data_AF-A0A6G0J759-F1
#
_entry.id   AF-A0A6G0J759-F1
#
_cell.length_a   1.000
_cell.length_b   1.000
_cell.length_c   1.000
_cell.angle_alpha   90.00
_cell.angle_beta   90.00
_cell.angle_gamma   90.00
#
_symmetry.space_group_name_H-M   'P 1'
#
loop_
_entity.id
_entity.type
_entity.pdbx_description
1 polymer ?
#
loop_
_entity_poly.entity_id
_entity_poly.type
_entity_poly.pdbx_seq_one_letter_code
_entity_poly.pdbx_strand_id
1 'polypeptide(L)'
;MAAWLSQSVMWRNGSWLLQRPIAVAQVYSRRVGSDSSAPGHLYTFQDKPRTVEDLPRVSFLELMYRLTFQGFLSRIHELQIYEKQRHGPIYKDALKSVCVTTPKLLEEIMRNDDKFPNRGDMSLWQEHRNLRGFGYGPFTENGENWYNVRTVLNKRMLHPKDSAQYGDTLNGVVTDFIKRMYYLRQCSPTGDLVTNMANELYHFSLEAIASILFETRLGCLEKEIPAGTQDFINSISKMFSNNFVVMLLPKWSRGILPYWGRYIEGWDGIFSFATKLIDKKMEFIQQCLDNNEEVKGEYLTYLLSNTQMSTKDVYGNITELLLAGVDTVC
;
A
#
# COMPACT_ATOMS: atom_id res chain seq x y z
N MET A 1 32.66 29.40 1.75
CA MET A 1 34.09 29.30 2.09
C MET A 1 34.40 27.85 2.49
N ALA A 2 35.23 27.19 1.67
CA ALA A 2 35.93 25.90 1.83
C ALA A 2 35.09 24.67 2.26
N ALA A 3 34.85 23.59 1.50
CA ALA A 3 35.61 22.81 0.50
C ALA A 3 36.86 22.09 1.04
N TRP A 4 36.97 20.80 0.67
CA TRP A 4 38.07 19.82 0.86
C TRP A 4 38.04 19.03 2.18
N LEU A 5 38.08 17.69 2.20
CA LEU A 5 39.00 16.80 1.47
C LEU A 5 38.35 15.51 0.95
N SER A 6 38.78 15.16 -0.26
CA SER A 6 38.57 13.93 -0.99
C SER A 6 39.73 12.93 -0.80
N GLN A 7 39.40 11.64 -0.95
CA GLN A 7 40.19 10.55 -1.56
C GLN A 7 41.28 9.76 -0.79
N SER A 8 41.08 8.44 -0.91
CA SER A 8 42.04 7.34 -1.10
C SER A 8 42.67 6.71 0.15
N VAL A 9 42.45 5.41 0.33
CA VAL A 9 43.49 4.35 0.22
C VAL A 9 42.80 3.01 -0.08
N MET A 10 43.19 2.41 -1.21
CA MET A 10 42.95 1.01 -1.58
C MET A 10 43.99 0.08 -0.91
N TRP A 11 43.61 -1.20 -0.74
CA TRP A 11 44.39 -2.36 -0.23
C TRP A 11 44.53 -2.43 1.31
N ARG A 12 44.27 -3.54 2.02
CA ARG A 12 44.59 -4.95 1.73
C ARG A 12 43.82 -5.91 2.66
N ASN A 13 43.45 -7.09 2.14
CA ASN A 13 43.13 -8.38 2.80
C ASN A 13 42.93 -8.42 4.34
N GLY A 14 41.70 -8.77 4.76
CA GLY A 14 41.37 -9.22 6.12
C GLY A 14 40.07 -10.00 6.10
N SER A 15 40.17 -11.31 5.92
CA SER A 15 39.08 -12.28 5.89
C SER A 15 38.25 -12.22 7.17
N TRP A 16 36.95 -11.91 7.04
CA TRP A 16 35.90 -12.41 7.93
C TRP A 16 34.65 -12.70 7.08
N LEU A 17 34.71 -13.82 6.37
CA LEU A 17 33.56 -14.42 5.72
C LEU A 17 32.60 -14.91 6.81
N LEU A 18 31.62 -14.08 7.18
CA LEU A 18 30.43 -14.57 7.87
C LEU A 18 29.71 -15.53 6.91
N GLN A 19 29.68 -16.80 7.31
CA GLN A 19 29.11 -17.91 6.55
C GLN A 19 27.68 -17.59 6.13
N ARG A 20 27.47 -17.48 4.82
CA ARG A 20 26.17 -17.59 4.18
C ARG A 20 25.74 -19.06 4.22
N PRO A 21 24.55 -19.43 4.71
CA PRO A 21 24.00 -20.73 4.40
C PRO A 21 23.41 -20.68 2.99
N ILE A 22 24.20 -21.09 2.01
CA ILE A 22 23.69 -21.49 0.69
C ILE A 22 23.09 -22.88 0.90
N ALA A 23 21.76 -22.97 1.04
CA ALA A 23 21.08 -24.26 1.00
C ALA A 23 21.06 -24.76 -0.44
N VAL A 24 22.06 -25.58 -0.79
CA VAL A 24 22.04 -26.40 -2.01
C VAL A 24 21.01 -27.50 -1.81
N ALA A 25 19.91 -27.46 -2.55
CA ALA A 25 18.92 -28.53 -2.57
C ALA A 25 19.48 -29.75 -3.32
N GLN A 26 19.86 -30.80 -2.60
CA GLN A 26 20.10 -32.11 -3.19
C GLN A 26 18.76 -32.79 -3.50
N VAL A 27 18.44 -32.88 -4.79
CA VAL A 27 17.33 -33.69 -5.31
C VAL A 27 17.72 -35.16 -5.23
N TYR A 28 17.23 -35.87 -4.21
CA TYR A 28 17.26 -37.33 -4.20
C TYR A 28 16.00 -37.87 -4.90
N SER A 29 16.17 -38.32 -6.14
CA SER A 29 15.22 -39.19 -6.82
C SER A 29 15.28 -40.58 -6.18
N ARG A 30 14.19 -41.05 -5.56
CA ARG A 30 14.03 -42.46 -5.19
C ARG A 30 12.96 -43.11 -6.05
N ARG A 31 13.42 -44.13 -6.78
CA ARG A 31 12.68 -45.12 -7.56
C ARG A 31 11.54 -45.76 -6.77
N VAL A 32 10.45 -45.98 -7.48
CA VAL A 32 9.31 -46.83 -7.15
C VAL A 32 9.79 -48.28 -6.92
N GLY A 33 9.38 -48.87 -5.80
CA GLY A 33 9.54 -50.29 -5.47
C GLY A 33 8.25 -50.79 -4.82
N SER A 34 7.74 -51.91 -5.34
CA SER A 34 6.41 -52.49 -5.16
C SER A 34 6.16 -53.18 -3.82
N ASP A 35 4.89 -53.09 -3.40
CA ASP A 35 4.06 -53.97 -2.57
C ASP A 35 4.68 -55.08 -1.71
N SER A 36 4.37 -55.03 -0.42
CA SER A 36 4.11 -56.21 0.41
C SER A 36 3.18 -55.85 1.56
N SER A 37 2.00 -56.48 1.55
CA SER A 37 0.89 -56.38 2.49
C SER A 37 1.14 -57.09 3.82
N ALA A 38 0.84 -56.43 4.94
CA ALA A 38 0.61 -57.06 6.26
C ALA A 38 -0.41 -56.21 7.06
N PRO A 39 -1.17 -56.82 7.98
CA PRO A 39 -2.59 -56.52 8.20
C PRO A 39 -2.88 -55.37 9.17
N GLY A 40 -4.09 -54.84 9.01
CA GLY A 40 -4.62 -53.64 9.65
C GLY A 40 -4.47 -53.57 11.17
N HIS A 41 -3.82 -52.50 11.60
CA HIS A 41 -4.22 -51.80 12.82
C HIS A 41 -5.09 -50.62 12.42
N LEU A 42 -6.41 -50.78 12.56
CA LEU A 42 -7.35 -49.68 12.63
C LEU A 42 -7.01 -48.85 13.88
N TYR A 43 -6.08 -47.91 13.74
CA TYR A 43 -5.99 -46.78 14.65
C TYR A 43 -7.19 -45.89 14.36
N THR A 44 -8.31 -46.17 15.01
CA THR A 44 -9.34 -45.17 15.28
C THR A 44 -8.74 -44.14 16.26
N PHE A 45 -7.83 -43.31 15.78
CA PHE A 45 -7.66 -41.98 16.35
C PHE A 45 -8.85 -41.17 15.82
N GLN A 46 -9.92 -41.10 16.61
CA GLN A 46 -10.75 -39.90 16.62
C GLN A 46 -9.86 -38.76 17.08
N ASP A 47 -9.00 -38.26 16.18
CA ASP A 47 -8.26 -37.03 16.40
C ASP A 47 -9.32 -35.94 16.46
N LYS A 48 -9.56 -35.43 17.67
CA LYS A 48 -10.24 -34.15 17.87
C LYS A 48 -9.66 -33.18 16.85
N PRO A 49 -10.49 -32.43 16.09
CA PRO A 49 -9.96 -31.51 15.10
C PRO A 49 -8.96 -30.59 15.78
N ARG A 50 -7.75 -30.52 15.21
CA ARG A 50 -6.66 -29.66 15.73
C ARG A 50 -7.20 -28.26 15.86
N THR A 51 -6.99 -27.65 17.02
CA THR A 51 -7.51 -26.32 17.28
C THR A 51 -6.46 -25.27 16.93
N VAL A 52 -6.85 -23.99 16.98
CA VAL A 52 -5.92 -22.87 16.76
C VAL A 52 -4.77 -22.90 17.76
N GLU A 53 -4.99 -23.51 18.92
CA GLU A 53 -3.98 -23.65 19.96
C GLU A 53 -2.84 -24.58 19.57
N ASP A 54 -3.10 -25.58 18.71
CA ASP A 54 -2.14 -26.59 18.25
C ASP A 54 -1.24 -26.08 17.11
N LEU A 55 -1.54 -24.89 16.56
CA LEU A 55 -0.72 -24.29 15.51
C LEU A 55 0.66 -23.90 16.05
N PRO A 56 1.73 -24.06 15.24
CA PRO A 56 3.04 -23.48 15.56
C PRO A 56 2.88 -21.99 15.82
N ARG A 57 3.56 -21.47 16.84
CA ARG A 57 3.44 -20.07 17.26
C ARG A 57 4.78 -19.36 17.19
N VAL A 58 4.76 -18.15 16.67
CA VAL A 58 5.87 -17.20 16.79
C VAL A 58 5.61 -16.33 18.01
N SER A 59 6.55 -16.23 18.94
CA SER A 59 6.38 -15.36 20.11
C SER A 59 6.65 -13.89 19.75
N PHE A 60 6.02 -12.95 20.48
CA PHE A 60 6.26 -11.52 20.23
C PHE A 60 7.72 -11.11 20.46
N LEU A 61 8.38 -11.67 21.48
CA LEU A 61 9.80 -11.41 21.74
C LEU A 61 10.68 -11.93 20.61
N GLU A 62 10.34 -13.09 20.06
CA GLU A 62 11.03 -13.65 18.91
C GLU A 62 10.85 -12.78 17.66
N LEU A 63 9.63 -12.31 17.39
CA LEU A 63 9.40 -11.34 16.30
C LEU A 63 10.25 -10.09 16.50
N MET A 64 10.23 -9.48 17.70
CA MET A 64 11.02 -8.29 17.98
C MET A 64 12.51 -8.54 17.78
N TYR A 65 13.03 -9.67 18.25
CA TYR A 65 14.42 -10.05 18.06
C TYR A 65 14.80 -10.17 16.58
N ARG A 66 13.95 -10.81 15.78
CA ARG A 66 14.17 -10.98 14.33
C ARG A 66 14.13 -9.63 13.60
N LEU A 67 13.17 -8.78 13.94
CA LEU A 67 13.05 -7.45 13.33
C LEU A 67 14.26 -6.56 13.64
N THR A 68 14.70 -6.50 14.91
CA THR A 68 15.74 -5.56 15.34
C THR A 68 17.16 -6.11 15.19
N PHE A 69 17.43 -7.33 15.67
CA PHE A 69 18.79 -7.88 15.73
C PHE A 69 19.16 -8.72 14.50
N GLN A 70 18.19 -9.37 13.84
CA GLN A 70 18.45 -10.09 12.59
C GLN A 70 18.24 -9.23 11.34
N GLY A 71 17.80 -7.98 11.51
CA GLY A 71 17.68 -7.00 10.43
C GLY A 71 16.56 -7.29 9.44
N PHE A 72 15.44 -7.87 9.91
CA PHE A 72 14.25 -8.10 9.10
C PHE A 72 13.29 -6.90 9.04
N LEU A 73 13.55 -5.80 9.77
CA LEU A 73 12.65 -4.63 9.82
C LEU A 73 12.32 -4.06 8.42
N SER A 74 13.31 -3.95 7.53
CA SER A 74 13.11 -3.51 6.13
C SER A 74 12.86 -4.67 5.15
N ARG A 75 12.82 -5.92 5.65
CA ARG A 75 12.76 -7.15 4.85
C ARG A 75 11.71 -8.12 5.41
N ILE A 76 10.55 -7.57 5.78
CA ILE A 76 9.45 -8.34 6.37
C ILE A 76 8.97 -9.44 5.42
N HIS A 77 9.02 -9.21 4.11
CA HIS A 77 8.70 -10.22 3.11
C HIS A 77 9.67 -11.43 3.16
N GLU A 78 10.97 -11.21 3.40
CA GLU A 78 11.93 -12.30 3.63
C GLU A 78 11.63 -13.03 4.95
N LEU A 79 11.22 -12.30 5.99
CA LEU A 79 10.80 -12.89 7.26
C LEU A 79 9.59 -13.82 7.05
N GLN A 80 8.59 -13.43 6.25
CA GLN A 80 7.45 -14.31 5.93
C GLN A 80 7.88 -15.61 5.24
N ILE A 81 8.87 -15.56 4.34
CA ILE A 81 9.44 -16.76 3.69
C ILE A 81 10.16 -17.62 4.73
N TYR A 82 10.93 -17.01 5.62
CA TYR A 82 11.64 -17.71 6.70
C TYR A 82 10.67 -18.39 7.68
N GLU A 83 9.62 -17.69 8.12
CA GLU A 83 8.58 -18.25 9.00
C GLU A 83 7.86 -19.42 8.32
N LYS A 84 7.52 -19.29 7.04
CA LYS A 84 6.93 -20.37 6.25
C LYS A 84 7.81 -21.62 6.25
N GLN A 85 9.12 -21.48 6.06
CA GLN A 85 10.05 -22.62 6.05
C GLN A 85 10.12 -23.30 7.42
N ARG A 86 10.01 -22.53 8.51
CA ARG A 86 10.15 -23.02 9.88
C ARG A 86 8.86 -23.61 10.45
N HIS A 87 7.72 -23.01 10.17
CA HIS A 87 6.43 -23.31 10.78
C HIS A 87 5.46 -24.01 9.82
N GLY A 88 5.76 -24.06 8.53
CA GLY A 88 4.97 -24.76 7.53
C GLY A 88 3.83 -23.91 6.95
N PRO A 89 2.81 -24.56 6.36
CA PRO A 89 1.82 -23.88 5.52
C PRO A 89 0.80 -23.03 6.29
N ILE A 90 0.61 -23.30 7.59
CA ILE A 90 -0.32 -22.62 8.49
C ILE A 90 0.32 -22.49 9.88
N TYR A 91 0.34 -21.28 10.42
CA TYR A 91 0.91 -20.99 11.74
C TYR A 91 0.31 -19.72 12.35
N LYS A 92 0.47 -19.54 13.65
CA LYS A 92 0.06 -18.33 14.36
C LYS A 92 1.23 -17.37 14.49
N ASP A 93 1.05 -16.14 14.05
CA ASP A 93 2.07 -15.11 14.17
C ASP A 93 2.11 -14.48 15.58
N ALA A 94 3.10 -13.62 15.77
CA ALA A 94 3.34 -12.89 17.00
C ALA A 94 2.30 -11.78 17.28
N LEU A 95 1.49 -11.41 16.29
CA LEU A 95 0.41 -10.42 16.39
C LEU A 95 -0.96 -11.08 16.58
N LYS A 96 -0.97 -12.39 16.91
CA LYS A 96 -2.15 -13.23 17.16
C LYS A 96 -3.00 -13.54 15.92
N SER A 97 -2.50 -13.26 14.72
CA SER A 97 -3.14 -13.65 13.45
C SER A 97 -2.69 -15.04 13.00
N VAL A 98 -3.51 -15.69 12.17
CA VAL A 98 -3.17 -16.96 11.52
C VAL A 98 -2.61 -16.66 10.13
N CYS A 99 -1.36 -17.04 9.90
CA CYS A 99 -0.72 -16.95 8.60
C CYS A 99 -1.01 -18.20 7.79
N VAL A 100 -1.46 -18.01 6.55
CA VAL A 100 -1.63 -19.07 5.54
C VAL A 100 -0.69 -18.80 4.38
N THR A 101 -0.03 -19.84 3.87
CA THR A 101 1.05 -19.65 2.88
C THR A 101 0.92 -20.52 1.63
N THR A 102 -0.23 -21.15 1.44
CA THR A 102 -0.54 -21.99 0.27
C THR A 102 -1.80 -21.51 -0.46
N PRO A 103 -1.85 -21.63 -1.79
CA PRO A 103 -3.03 -21.25 -2.57
C PRO A 103 -4.30 -22.00 -2.16
N LYS A 104 -4.18 -23.28 -1.79
CA LYS A 104 -5.32 -24.12 -1.38
C LYS A 104 -6.00 -23.57 -0.11
N LEU A 105 -5.21 -23.18 0.88
CA LEU A 105 -5.75 -22.58 2.12
C LEU A 105 -6.36 -21.21 1.85
N LEU A 106 -5.73 -20.41 0.99
CA LEU A 106 -6.27 -19.11 0.61
C LEU A 106 -7.61 -19.25 -0.14
N GLU A 107 -7.71 -20.22 -1.07
CA GLU A 107 -8.96 -20.52 -1.77
C GLU A 107 -10.07 -20.89 -0.79
N GLU A 108 -9.78 -21.76 0.19
CA GLU A 108 -10.73 -22.16 1.22
C GLU A 108 -11.22 -20.96 2.04
N ILE A 109 -10.32 -20.06 2.45
CA ILE A 109 -10.70 -18.82 3.14
C ILE A 109 -11.59 -17.95 2.25
N MET A 110 -11.20 -17.73 0.99
CA MET A 110 -11.94 -16.84 0.09
C MET A 110 -13.31 -17.38 -0.31
N ARG A 111 -13.49 -18.71 -0.34
CA ARG A 111 -14.81 -19.35 -0.58
C ARG A 111 -15.75 -19.26 0.61
N ASN A 112 -15.20 -19.10 1.82
CA ASN A 112 -15.95 -18.99 3.06
C ASN A 112 -15.98 -17.55 3.60
N ASP A 113 -15.64 -16.57 2.76
CA ASP A 113 -15.67 -15.16 3.15
C ASP A 113 -17.12 -14.68 3.29
N ASP A 114 -17.33 -13.74 4.20
CA ASP A 114 -18.65 -13.20 4.50
C ASP A 114 -19.11 -12.17 3.46
N LYS A 115 -20.40 -11.83 3.47
CA LYS A 115 -20.96 -10.74 2.64
C LYS A 115 -20.22 -9.41 2.84
N PHE A 116 -19.73 -9.17 4.05
CA PHE A 116 -18.97 -7.96 4.41
C PHE A 116 -17.58 -8.37 4.92
N PRO A 117 -16.62 -8.63 4.01
CA PRO A 117 -15.27 -9.05 4.39
C PRO A 117 -14.61 -8.04 5.33
N ASN A 118 -13.90 -8.53 6.34
CA ASN A 118 -13.13 -7.71 7.28
C ASN A 118 -11.63 -8.00 7.12
N ARG A 119 -10.84 -6.96 6.89
CA ARG A 119 -9.39 -7.06 6.62
C ARG A 119 -8.51 -7.03 7.88
N GLY A 120 -9.12 -6.92 9.05
CA GLY A 120 -8.44 -6.81 10.34
C GLY A 120 -8.51 -5.40 10.92
N ASP A 121 -7.66 -5.15 11.92
CA ASP A 121 -7.65 -3.90 12.68
C ASP A 121 -7.02 -2.75 11.88
N MET A 122 -7.85 -1.80 11.45
CA MET A 122 -7.45 -0.56 10.79
C MET A 122 -7.44 0.66 11.74
N SER A 123 -7.48 0.42 13.06
CA SER A 123 -7.56 1.49 14.07
C SER A 123 -6.43 2.50 13.96
N LEU A 124 -5.22 2.07 13.55
CA LEU A 124 -4.08 2.97 13.37
C LEU A 124 -4.32 4.03 12.28
N TRP A 125 -4.98 3.66 11.18
CA TRP A 125 -5.32 4.59 10.11
C TRP A 125 -6.52 5.45 10.52
N GLN A 126 -7.54 4.83 11.12
CA GLN A 126 -8.71 5.53 11.66
C GLN A 126 -8.35 6.59 12.72
N GLU A 127 -7.31 6.36 13.52
CA GLU A 127 -6.90 7.28 14.60
C GLU A 127 -6.57 8.67 14.09
N HIS A 128 -5.89 8.79 12.94
CA HIS A 128 -5.66 10.10 12.31
C HIS A 128 -6.98 10.80 11.93
N ARG A 129 -7.92 10.05 11.35
CA ARG A 129 -9.23 10.58 10.90
C ARG A 129 -10.02 11.09 12.09
N ASN A 130 -10.03 10.33 13.18
CA ASN A 130 -10.66 10.71 14.44
C ASN A 130 -10.04 11.96 15.07
N LEU A 131 -8.70 12.06 15.06
CA LEU A 131 -7.99 13.23 15.60
C LEU A 131 -8.26 14.52 14.81
N ARG A 132 -8.48 14.40 13.50
CA ARG A 132 -8.69 15.55 12.59
C ARG A 132 -10.15 15.79 12.21
N GLY A 133 -11.05 14.89 12.60
CA GLY A 133 -12.47 14.96 12.30
C GLY A 133 -12.82 14.68 10.83
N PHE A 134 -12.03 13.86 10.14
CA PHE A 134 -12.32 13.38 8.79
C PHE A 134 -13.17 12.11 8.81
N GLY A 135 -13.94 11.88 7.74
CA GLY A 135 -14.64 10.63 7.53
C GLY A 135 -13.68 9.50 7.14
N TYR A 136 -14.19 8.28 7.18
CA TYR A 136 -13.45 7.10 6.75
C TYR A 136 -13.66 6.86 5.24
N GLY A 137 -12.68 6.22 4.62
CA GLY A 137 -12.74 5.83 3.21
C GLY A 137 -12.93 4.32 3.06
N PRO A 138 -12.88 3.82 1.82
CA PRO A 138 -13.15 2.41 1.52
C PRO A 138 -12.10 1.44 2.09
N PHE A 139 -10.91 1.92 2.49
CA PHE A 139 -9.89 1.11 3.13
C PHE A 139 -10.04 1.08 4.65
N THR A 140 -10.52 2.17 5.25
CA THR A 140 -10.68 2.30 6.71
C THR A 140 -12.07 1.93 7.23
N GLU A 141 -13.10 1.88 6.37
CA GLU A 141 -14.44 1.40 6.71
C GLU A 141 -14.53 -0.14 6.80
N ASN A 142 -15.53 -0.61 7.55
CA ASN A 142 -15.86 -2.04 7.65
C ASN A 142 -17.39 -2.27 7.60
N GLY A 143 -17.80 -3.53 7.39
CA GLY A 143 -19.21 -3.93 7.49
C GLY A 143 -20.10 -3.31 6.42
N GLU A 144 -21.30 -2.89 6.82
CA GLU A 144 -22.30 -2.30 5.91
C GLU A 144 -21.87 -0.94 5.38
N ASN A 145 -21.21 -0.11 6.19
CA ASN A 145 -20.72 1.21 5.76
C ASN A 145 -19.70 1.06 4.62
N TRP A 146 -18.75 0.13 4.78
CA TRP A 146 -17.81 -0.23 3.71
C TRP A 146 -18.55 -0.68 2.45
N TYR A 147 -19.57 -1.53 2.58
CA TYR A 147 -20.33 -2.04 1.45
C TYR A 147 -21.09 -0.93 0.70
N ASN A 148 -21.68 0.02 1.44
CA ASN A 148 -22.39 1.16 0.87
C ASN A 148 -21.46 2.06 0.06
N VAL A 149 -20.30 2.41 0.63
CA VAL A 149 -19.24 3.13 -0.09
C VAL A 149 -18.86 2.34 -1.34
N ARG A 150 -18.49 1.07 -1.19
CA ARG A 150 -17.97 0.23 -2.27
C ARG A 150 -18.96 0.06 -3.42
N THR A 151 -20.25 -0.04 -3.13
CA THR A 151 -21.31 -0.14 -4.15
C THR A 151 -21.34 1.07 -5.07
N VAL A 152 -21.06 2.26 -4.53
CA VAL A 152 -21.00 3.50 -5.32
C VAL A 152 -19.70 3.56 -6.12
N LEU A 153 -18.55 3.31 -5.48
CA LEU A 153 -17.24 3.39 -6.15
C LEU A 153 -17.10 2.35 -7.27
N ASN A 154 -17.59 1.12 -7.06
CA ASN A 154 -17.46 0.02 -8.02
C ASN A 154 -18.12 0.33 -9.37
N LYS A 155 -19.25 1.04 -9.36
CA LYS A 155 -19.99 1.37 -10.61
C LYS A 155 -19.13 2.20 -11.57
N ARG A 156 -18.31 3.11 -11.05
CA ARG A 156 -17.49 4.00 -11.89
C ARG A 156 -16.06 3.53 -12.07
N MET A 157 -15.49 2.78 -11.12
CA MET A 157 -14.08 2.36 -11.18
C MET A 157 -13.86 0.93 -11.67
N LEU A 158 -14.79 0.01 -11.42
CA LEU A 158 -14.57 -1.42 -11.69
C LEU A 158 -15.48 -1.98 -12.78
N HIS A 159 -16.63 -1.34 -13.04
CA HIS A 159 -17.50 -1.79 -14.11
C HIS A 159 -16.83 -1.52 -15.48
N PRO A 160 -16.57 -2.55 -16.31
CA PRO A 160 -15.72 -2.40 -17.49
C PRO A 160 -16.17 -1.33 -18.49
N LYS A 161 -17.48 -1.12 -18.64
CA LYS A 161 -18.01 -0.09 -19.55
C LYS A 161 -17.77 1.33 -19.05
N ASP A 162 -17.75 1.52 -17.74
CA ASP A 162 -17.54 2.82 -17.12
C ASP A 162 -16.05 3.12 -17.01
N SER A 163 -15.23 2.13 -16.61
CA SER A 163 -13.79 2.31 -16.52
C SER A 163 -13.12 2.52 -17.87
N ALA A 164 -13.66 1.97 -18.96
CA ALA A 164 -13.15 2.19 -20.31
C ALA A 164 -13.26 3.66 -20.77
N GLN A 165 -14.18 4.45 -20.19
CA GLN A 165 -14.36 5.86 -20.54
C GLN A 165 -13.14 6.72 -20.17
N TYR A 166 -12.37 6.29 -19.17
CA TYR A 166 -11.13 6.98 -18.76
C TYR A 166 -9.95 6.77 -19.73
N GLY A 167 -10.09 5.91 -20.74
CA GLY A 167 -9.01 5.53 -21.64
C GLY A 167 -8.38 6.73 -22.35
N ASP A 168 -9.19 7.64 -22.89
CA ASP A 168 -8.70 8.82 -23.61
C ASP A 168 -7.97 9.79 -22.66
N THR A 169 -8.53 10.02 -21.47
CA THR A 169 -7.91 10.84 -20.42
C THR A 169 -6.55 10.28 -20.01
N LEU A 170 -6.45 8.97 -19.75
CA LEU A 170 -5.19 8.31 -19.38
C LEU A 170 -4.19 8.30 -20.54
N ASN A 171 -4.62 8.09 -21.78
CA ASN A 171 -3.76 8.18 -22.96
C ASN A 171 -3.14 9.57 -23.10
N GLY A 172 -3.89 10.63 -22.77
CA GLY A 172 -3.37 11.99 -22.68
C GLY A 172 -2.24 12.12 -21.66
N VAL A 173 -2.45 11.61 -20.44
CA VAL A 173 -1.43 11.63 -19.37
C VAL A 173 -0.19 10.83 -19.77
N VAL A 174 -0.34 9.65 -20.37
CA VAL A 174 0.78 8.84 -20.89
C VAL A 174 1.54 9.59 -21.97
N THR A 175 0.85 10.28 -22.88
CA THR A 175 1.48 11.07 -23.94
C THR A 175 2.34 12.20 -23.34
N ASP A 176 1.84 12.89 -22.33
CA ASP A 176 2.59 13.96 -21.66
C ASP A 176 3.76 13.42 -20.83
N PHE A 177 3.59 12.25 -20.23
CA PHE A 177 4.69 11.55 -19.54
C PHE A 177 5.82 11.19 -20.50
N ILE A 178 5.51 10.69 -21.69
CA ILE A 178 6.51 10.39 -22.73
C ILE A 178 7.26 11.68 -23.12
N LYS A 179 6.55 12.80 -23.33
CA LYS A 179 7.19 14.10 -23.61
C LYS A 179 8.11 14.54 -22.47
N ARG A 180 7.67 14.39 -21.22
CA ARG A 180 8.45 14.67 -20.01
C ARG A 180 9.73 13.83 -19.96
N MET A 181 9.65 12.54 -20.28
CA MET A 181 10.83 11.67 -20.35
C MET A 181 11.82 12.11 -21.41
N TYR A 182 11.36 12.45 -22.63
CA TYR A 182 12.24 12.98 -23.67
C TYR A 182 12.91 14.29 -23.26
N TYR A 183 12.18 15.19 -22.62
CA TYR A 183 12.71 16.46 -22.12
C TYR A 183 13.82 16.23 -21.07
N LEU A 184 13.55 15.41 -20.05
CA LEU A 184 14.54 15.10 -19.01
C LEU A 184 15.78 14.44 -19.57
N ARG A 185 15.60 13.53 -20.52
CA ARG A 185 16.70 12.87 -21.21
C ARG A 185 17.59 13.87 -21.94
N GLN A 186 17.00 14.86 -22.63
CA GLN A 186 17.73 15.93 -23.32
C GLN A 186 18.45 16.89 -22.35
N CYS A 187 17.91 17.10 -21.15
CA CYS A 187 18.55 17.90 -20.11
C CYS A 187 19.72 17.18 -19.41
N SER A 188 19.85 15.86 -19.57
CA SER A 188 20.98 15.11 -19.02
C SER A 188 22.28 15.47 -19.75
N PRO A 189 23.44 15.54 -19.04
CA PRO A 189 24.74 15.78 -19.67
C PRO A 189 25.08 14.84 -20.82
N THR A 190 24.58 13.61 -20.78
CA THR A 190 24.80 12.56 -21.79
C THR A 190 23.68 12.45 -22.82
N GLY A 191 22.54 13.14 -22.61
CA GLY A 191 21.40 13.10 -23.54
C GLY A 191 20.61 11.79 -23.53
N ASP A 192 20.90 10.85 -22.63
CA ASP A 192 20.37 9.48 -22.63
C ASP A 192 19.80 8.99 -21.27
N LEU A 193 19.87 9.81 -20.21
CA LEU A 193 19.52 9.40 -18.84
C LEU A 193 18.38 10.22 -18.23
N VAL A 194 17.49 9.54 -17.50
CA VAL A 194 16.56 10.16 -16.54
C VAL A 194 17.02 9.78 -15.13
N THR A 195 17.37 10.76 -14.31
CA THR A 195 18.10 10.55 -13.04
C THR A 195 17.25 9.92 -11.94
N ASN A 196 15.97 10.28 -11.85
CA ASN A 196 15.07 9.79 -10.79
C ASN A 196 13.74 9.29 -11.38
N MET A 197 13.79 8.13 -12.02
CA MET A 197 12.60 7.51 -12.63
C MET A 197 11.47 7.26 -11.62
N ALA A 198 11.80 6.87 -10.38
CA ALA A 198 10.80 6.61 -9.35
C ALA A 198 9.99 7.87 -9.02
N ASN A 199 10.64 9.02 -8.86
CA ASN A 199 9.93 10.28 -8.60
C ASN A 199 9.08 10.73 -9.80
N GLU A 200 9.55 10.49 -11.03
CA GLU A 200 8.76 10.79 -12.23
C GLU A 200 7.55 9.85 -12.36
N LEU A 201 7.66 8.60 -11.91
CA LEU A 201 6.51 7.68 -11.81
C LEU A 201 5.51 8.15 -10.75
N TYR A 202 5.96 8.70 -9.61
CA TYR A 202 5.05 9.35 -8.65
C TYR A 202 4.31 10.54 -9.27
N HIS A 203 4.99 11.38 -10.07
CA HIS A 203 4.33 12.48 -10.79
C HIS A 203 3.32 11.97 -11.82
N PHE A 204 3.66 10.91 -12.56
CA PHE A 204 2.75 10.26 -13.50
C PHE A 204 1.51 9.70 -12.81
N SER A 205 1.69 8.90 -11.76
CA SER A 205 0.59 8.28 -11.02
C SER A 205 -0.33 9.33 -10.40
N LEU A 206 0.25 10.42 -9.86
CA LEU A 206 -0.53 11.55 -9.35
C LEU A 206 -1.33 12.26 -10.44
N GLU A 207 -0.71 12.59 -11.58
CA GLU A 207 -1.41 13.22 -12.69
C GLU A 207 -2.53 12.32 -13.21
N ALA A 208 -2.28 11.01 -13.32
CA ALA A 208 -3.25 10.03 -13.79
C ALA A 208 -4.46 9.94 -12.86
N ILE A 209 -4.27 9.67 -11.56
CA ILE A 209 -5.39 9.53 -10.63
C ILE A 209 -6.11 10.87 -10.43
N ALA A 210 -5.41 11.99 -10.42
CA ALA A 210 -6.04 13.31 -10.28
C ALA A 210 -6.89 13.67 -11.50
N SER A 211 -6.45 13.28 -12.70
CA SER A 211 -7.23 13.47 -13.93
C SER A 211 -8.55 12.69 -13.88
N ILE A 212 -8.61 11.54 -13.21
CA ILE A 212 -9.84 10.76 -13.05
C ILE A 212 -10.69 11.25 -11.88
N LEU A 213 -10.09 11.49 -10.71
CA LEU A 213 -10.83 11.86 -9.50
C LEU A 213 -11.37 13.29 -9.58
N PHE A 214 -10.58 14.23 -10.09
CA PHE A 214 -10.90 15.66 -10.11
C PHE A 214 -11.21 16.19 -11.51
N GLU A 215 -11.12 15.35 -12.55
CA GLU A 215 -11.32 15.75 -13.95
C GLU A 215 -10.43 16.94 -14.33
N THR A 216 -9.23 17.00 -13.74
CA THR A 216 -8.33 18.15 -13.83
C THR A 216 -6.90 17.68 -14.04
N ARG A 217 -6.22 18.29 -15.01
CA ARG A 217 -4.77 18.16 -15.20
C ARG A 217 -4.06 19.02 -14.16
N LEU A 218 -3.28 18.39 -13.27
CA LEU A 218 -2.56 19.11 -12.23
C LEU A 218 -1.31 19.80 -12.77
N GLY A 219 -0.76 19.30 -13.89
CA GLY A 219 0.48 19.80 -14.46
C GLY A 219 1.73 19.20 -13.82
N CYS A 220 1.60 18.04 -13.14
CA CYS A 220 2.74 17.36 -12.51
C CYS A 220 3.77 16.84 -13.52
N LEU A 221 3.43 16.81 -14.81
CA LEU A 221 4.28 16.35 -15.90
C LEU A 221 4.86 17.50 -16.77
N GLU A 222 4.60 18.74 -16.39
CA GLU A 222 5.12 19.91 -17.09
C GLU A 222 6.62 20.12 -16.82
N LYS A 223 7.23 21.08 -17.53
CA LYS A 223 8.63 21.46 -17.28
C LYS A 223 8.82 22.03 -15.87
N GLU A 224 7.88 22.86 -15.45
CA GLU A 224 7.81 23.44 -14.11
C GLU A 224 6.67 22.76 -13.35
N ILE A 225 7.04 22.01 -12.31
CA ILE A 225 6.08 21.25 -11.51
C ILE A 225 5.42 22.20 -10.49
N PRO A 226 4.09 22.13 -10.31
CA PRO A 226 3.39 22.95 -9.32
C PRO A 226 3.96 22.82 -7.89
N ALA A 227 3.96 23.94 -7.17
CA ALA A 227 4.35 23.97 -5.77
C ALA A 227 3.45 23.04 -4.93
N GLY A 228 4.05 22.31 -3.98
CA GLY A 228 3.34 21.38 -3.10
C GLY A 228 3.18 19.95 -3.65
N THR A 229 3.39 19.70 -4.95
CA THR A 229 3.37 18.34 -5.51
C THR A 229 4.44 17.45 -4.88
N GLN A 230 5.67 17.94 -4.77
CA GLN A 230 6.75 17.17 -4.14
C GLN A 230 6.52 16.99 -2.64
N ASP A 231 5.95 17.99 -1.95
CA ASP A 231 5.64 17.89 -0.52
C ASP A 231 4.58 16.81 -0.25
N PHE A 232 3.60 16.68 -1.15
CA PHE A 232 2.62 15.59 -1.10
C PHE A 232 3.29 14.21 -1.26
N ILE A 233 4.14 14.03 -2.27
CA ILE A 233 4.90 12.77 -2.47
C ILE A 233 5.76 12.44 -1.25
N ASN A 234 6.47 13.45 -0.71
CA ASN A 234 7.26 13.29 0.49
C ASN A 234 6.40 12.92 1.71
N SER A 235 5.19 13.44 1.80
CA SER A 235 4.23 13.12 2.87
C SER A 235 3.76 11.66 2.82
N ILE A 236 3.53 11.13 1.61
CA ILE A 236 3.24 9.70 1.40
C ILE A 236 4.40 8.83 1.89
N SER A 237 5.62 9.12 1.42
CA SER A 237 6.81 8.39 1.82
C SER A 237 7.02 8.44 3.35
N LYS A 238 6.82 9.62 3.95
CA LYS A 238 6.92 9.83 5.41
C LYS A 238 5.86 9.03 6.16
N MET A 239 4.62 9.00 5.68
CA MET A 239 3.56 8.21 6.29
C MET A 239 3.91 6.71 6.26
N PHE A 240 4.21 6.14 5.10
CA PHE A 240 4.51 4.71 4.98
C PHE A 240 5.78 4.28 5.72
N SER A 241 6.84 5.10 5.67
CA SER A 241 8.11 4.80 6.36
C SER A 241 7.97 4.73 7.88
N ASN A 242 6.99 5.44 8.46
CA ASN A 242 6.73 5.43 9.91
C ASN A 242 5.59 4.49 10.31
N ASN A 243 4.70 4.11 9.39
CA ASN A 243 3.50 3.30 9.66
C ASN A 243 3.82 1.98 10.38
N PHE A 244 4.79 1.20 9.87
CA PHE A 244 5.11 -0.10 10.47
C PHE A 244 5.72 0.03 11.87
N VAL A 245 6.59 1.02 12.08
CA VAL A 245 7.21 1.28 13.39
C VAL A 245 6.15 1.70 14.41
N VAL A 246 5.24 2.59 14.01
CA VAL A 246 4.13 3.03 14.86
C VAL A 246 3.17 1.88 15.20
N MET A 247 2.91 0.97 14.26
CA MET A 247 2.08 -0.21 14.49
C MET A 247 2.65 -1.13 15.57
N LEU A 248 3.98 -1.30 15.62
CA LEU A 248 4.64 -2.17 16.59
C LEU A 248 4.84 -1.53 17.97
N LEU A 249 5.01 -0.21 18.00
CA LEU A 249 5.35 0.51 19.22
C LEU A 249 4.13 0.67 20.15
N PRO A 250 4.29 0.45 21.47
CA PRO A 250 3.22 0.72 22.44
C PRO A 250 2.78 2.18 22.44
N LYS A 251 1.49 2.45 22.70
CA LYS A 251 0.92 3.81 22.68
C LYS A 251 1.61 4.80 23.64
N TRP A 252 2.14 4.35 24.78
CA TRP A 252 2.87 5.20 25.72
C TRP A 252 4.14 5.82 25.12
N SER A 253 4.74 5.17 24.10
CA SER A 253 5.98 5.64 23.48
C SER A 253 5.77 6.83 22.54
N ARG A 254 4.52 7.14 22.17
CA ARG A 254 4.16 8.17 21.18
C ARG A 254 4.54 9.59 21.60
N GLY A 255 4.61 9.87 22.91
CA GLY A 255 5.05 11.16 23.44
C GLY A 255 6.57 11.30 23.58
N ILE A 256 7.32 10.21 23.44
CA ILE A 256 8.77 10.15 23.66
C ILE A 256 9.51 9.99 22.34
N LEU A 257 9.00 9.11 21.46
CA LEU A 257 9.63 8.79 20.18
C LEU A 257 9.04 9.62 19.04
N PRO A 258 9.85 10.02 18.05
CA PRO A 258 9.40 10.92 16.98
C PRO A 258 8.50 10.25 15.94
N TYR A 259 8.40 8.91 15.92
CA TYR A 259 7.72 8.15 14.87
C TYR A 259 6.23 8.48 14.75
N TRP A 260 5.54 8.65 15.90
CA TRP A 260 4.13 9.02 15.91
C TRP A 260 3.90 10.42 15.32
N GLY A 261 4.69 11.40 15.74
CA GLY A 261 4.60 12.77 15.22
C GLY A 261 4.86 12.79 13.71
N ARG A 262 5.89 12.08 13.23
CA ARG A 262 6.20 11.99 11.79
C ARG A 262 5.09 11.30 10.99
N TYR A 263 4.48 10.26 11.54
CA TYR A 263 3.35 9.55 10.92
C TYR A 263 2.13 10.47 10.78
N ILE A 264 1.76 11.19 11.85
CA ILE A 264 0.65 12.16 11.82
C ILE A 264 0.94 13.30 10.85
N GLU A 265 2.17 13.84 10.83
CA GLU A 265 2.56 14.90 9.91
C GLU A 265 2.48 14.46 8.44
N GLY A 266 2.88 13.22 8.14
CA GLY A 266 2.71 12.64 6.80
C GLY A 266 1.24 12.56 6.40
N TRP A 267 0.36 12.13 7.31
CA TRP A 267 -1.08 12.14 7.06
C TRP A 267 -1.67 13.53 6.90
N ASP A 268 -1.25 14.49 7.71
CA ASP A 268 -1.71 15.88 7.62
C ASP A 268 -1.31 16.49 6.27
N GLY A 269 -0.11 16.19 5.75
CA GLY A 269 0.31 16.60 4.41
C GLY A 269 -0.54 15.99 3.29
N ILE A 270 -0.83 14.69 3.36
CA ILE A 270 -1.69 13.98 2.41
C ILE A 270 -3.09 14.59 2.39
N PHE A 271 -3.72 14.75 3.55
CA PHE A 271 -5.07 15.30 3.66
C PHE A 271 -5.10 16.77 3.25
N SER A 272 -4.12 17.59 3.65
CA SER A 272 -4.08 19.01 3.26
C SER A 272 -3.99 19.20 1.74
N PHE A 273 -3.23 18.35 1.05
CA PHE A 273 -3.17 18.38 -0.41
C PHE A 273 -4.50 17.95 -1.04
N ALA A 274 -5.06 16.83 -0.58
CA ALA A 274 -6.30 16.28 -1.10
C ALA A 274 -7.49 17.22 -0.88
N THR A 275 -7.65 17.80 0.31
CA THR A 275 -8.77 18.71 0.63
C THR A 275 -8.75 19.93 -0.28
N LYS A 276 -7.58 20.52 -0.57
CA LYS A 276 -7.47 21.65 -1.52
C LYS A 276 -7.99 21.30 -2.92
N LEU A 277 -7.69 20.10 -3.41
CA LEU A 277 -8.17 19.65 -4.72
C LEU A 277 -9.68 19.37 -4.71
N ILE A 278 -10.17 18.76 -3.63
CA ILE A 278 -11.59 18.49 -3.43
C ILE A 278 -12.36 19.80 -3.35
N ASP A 279 -11.91 20.76 -2.54
CA ASP A 279 -12.55 22.07 -2.37
C ASP A 279 -12.61 22.82 -3.71
N LYS A 280 -11.50 22.89 -4.45
CA LYS A 280 -11.47 23.52 -5.77
C LYS A 280 -12.48 22.90 -6.74
N LYS A 281 -12.62 21.57 -6.73
CA LYS A 281 -13.59 20.88 -7.60
C LYS A 281 -15.03 21.08 -7.12
N MET A 282 -15.28 21.09 -5.80
CA MET A 282 -16.60 21.40 -5.25
C MET A 282 -17.03 22.84 -5.58
N GLU A 283 -16.12 23.80 -5.46
CA GLU A 283 -16.37 25.20 -5.86
C GLU A 283 -16.71 25.31 -7.34
N PHE A 284 -15.96 24.62 -8.21
CA PHE A 284 -16.25 24.57 -9.65
C PHE A 284 -17.65 24.00 -9.94
N ILE A 285 -18.01 22.89 -9.29
CA ILE A 285 -19.34 22.27 -9.43
C ILE A 285 -20.43 23.25 -8.98
N GLN A 286 -20.24 23.93 -7.84
CA GLN A 286 -21.20 24.91 -7.33
C GLN A 286 -21.38 26.08 -8.30
N GLN A 287 -20.30 26.59 -8.90
CA GLN A 287 -20.37 27.67 -9.89
C GLN A 287 -21.17 27.27 -11.13
N CYS A 288 -20.98 26.04 -11.64
CA CYS A 288 -21.76 25.55 -12.77
C CYS A 288 -23.26 25.43 -12.41
N LEU A 289 -23.58 24.95 -11.20
CA LEU A 289 -24.97 24.87 -10.72
C LEU A 289 -25.61 26.26 -10.60
N ASP A 290 -24.89 27.23 -10.04
CA ASP A 290 -25.37 28.61 -9.88
C ASP A 290 -25.63 29.27 -11.26
N ASN A 291 -24.88 28.88 -12.28
CA ASN A 291 -25.01 29.34 -13.66
C ASN A 291 -26.05 28.55 -14.49
N ASN A 292 -26.76 27.58 -13.90
CA ASN A 292 -27.66 26.64 -14.59
C ASN A 292 -26.99 25.85 -15.74
N GLU A 293 -25.70 25.57 -15.62
CA GLU A 293 -24.98 24.73 -16.56
C GLU A 293 -25.14 23.24 -16.21
N GLU A 294 -25.20 22.38 -17.23
CA GLU A 294 -25.26 20.93 -17.02
C GLU A 294 -23.89 20.46 -16.49
N VAL A 295 -23.83 20.07 -15.21
CA VAL A 295 -22.61 19.53 -14.60
C VAL A 295 -22.38 18.11 -15.12
N LYS A 296 -21.73 17.99 -16.27
CA LYS A 296 -21.16 16.71 -16.73
C LYS A 296 -19.85 16.48 -15.98
N GLY A 297 -19.84 15.47 -15.12
CA GLY A 297 -18.62 15.02 -14.47
C GLY A 297 -18.54 13.51 -14.40
N GLU A 298 -17.31 13.04 -14.26
CA GLU A 298 -16.90 11.66 -14.23
C GLU A 298 -17.07 11.07 -12.83
N TYR A 299 -16.17 11.39 -11.90
CA TYR A 299 -16.06 10.65 -10.64
C TYR A 299 -16.53 11.45 -9.41
N LEU A 300 -15.85 12.54 -9.06
CA LEU A 300 -16.23 13.32 -7.86
C LEU A 300 -17.62 13.92 -8.01
N THR A 301 -17.94 14.45 -9.19
CA THR A 301 -19.28 14.95 -9.51
C THR A 301 -20.33 13.87 -9.30
N TYR A 302 -20.09 12.66 -9.81
CA TYR A 302 -21.00 11.52 -9.62
C TYR A 302 -21.15 11.14 -8.15
N LEU A 303 -20.05 11.10 -7.39
CA LEU A 303 -20.06 10.77 -5.97
C LEU A 303 -20.89 11.80 -5.18
N LEU A 304 -20.70 13.09 -5.43
CA LEU A 304 -21.45 14.18 -4.80
C LEU A 304 -22.94 14.17 -5.18
N SER A 305 -23.28 13.86 -6.43
CA SER A 305 -24.68 13.86 -6.88
C SER A 305 -25.47 12.63 -6.42
N ASN A 306 -24.83 11.46 -6.32
CA ASN A 306 -25.53 10.19 -6.05
C ASN A 306 -25.48 9.75 -4.59
N THR A 307 -24.81 10.49 -3.71
CA THR A 307 -24.71 10.10 -2.30
C THR A 307 -25.05 11.25 -1.38
N GLN A 308 -25.86 10.97 -0.35
CA GLN A 308 -25.99 11.84 0.83
C GLN A 308 -24.75 11.69 1.71
N MET A 309 -23.56 11.86 1.14
CA MET A 309 -22.31 11.86 1.91
C MET A 309 -22.10 13.21 2.56
N SER A 310 -21.66 13.21 3.81
CA SER A 310 -21.18 14.44 4.43
C SER A 310 -19.88 14.88 3.76
N THR A 311 -19.57 16.18 3.81
CA THR A 311 -18.29 16.70 3.29
C THR A 311 -17.08 15.99 3.91
N LYS A 312 -17.19 15.57 5.18
CA LYS A 312 -16.15 14.81 5.88
C LYS A 312 -15.92 13.44 5.25
N ASP A 313 -16.98 12.78 4.81
CA ASP A 313 -16.89 11.47 4.15
C ASP A 313 -16.31 11.62 2.75
N VAL A 314 -16.65 12.69 2.02
CA VAL A 314 -16.03 13.01 0.72
C VAL A 314 -14.52 13.17 0.89
N TYR A 315 -14.07 13.94 1.88
CA TYR A 315 -12.65 14.09 2.18
C TYR A 315 -11.98 12.75 2.48
N GLY A 316 -12.58 11.92 3.34
CA GLY A 316 -12.04 10.59 3.66
C GLY A 316 -11.91 9.68 2.45
N ASN A 317 -12.99 9.53 1.69
CA ASN A 317 -13.07 8.62 0.54
C ASN A 317 -12.12 9.04 -0.59
N ILE A 318 -12.16 10.30 -1.00
CA ILE A 318 -11.36 10.79 -2.13
C ILE A 318 -9.87 10.83 -1.78
N THR A 319 -9.51 11.17 -0.54
CA THR A 319 -8.11 11.16 -0.09
C THR A 319 -7.53 9.74 -0.09
N GLU A 320 -8.29 8.73 0.33
CA GLU A 320 -7.83 7.33 0.27
C GLU A 320 -7.66 6.83 -1.15
N LEU A 321 -8.56 7.19 -2.06
CA LEU A 321 -8.45 6.85 -3.48
C LEU A 321 -7.25 7.53 -4.14
N LEU A 322 -7.03 8.81 -3.84
CA LEU A 322 -5.88 9.57 -4.32
C LEU A 322 -4.57 8.94 -3.84
N LEU A 323 -4.46 8.66 -2.53
CA LEU A 323 -3.29 8.00 -1.95
C LEU A 323 -3.02 6.65 -2.61
N ALA A 324 -4.05 5.81 -2.73
CA ALA A 324 -3.92 4.48 -3.32
C ALA A 324 -3.48 4.54 -4.79
N GLY A 325 -4.07 5.45 -5.59
CA GLY A 325 -3.73 5.60 -7.00
C GLY A 325 -2.32 6.14 -7.24
N VAL A 326 -1.76 6.89 -6.29
CA VAL A 326 -0.39 7.41 -6.39
C VAL A 326 0.63 6.33 -6.08
N ASP A 327 0.55 5.71 -4.90
CA ASP A 327 1.62 4.84 -4.38
C ASP A 327 1.66 3.44 -5.01
N THR A 328 0.53 2.93 -5.50
CA THR A 328 0.46 1.56 -6.01
C THR A 328 0.81 1.42 -7.49
N VAL A 329 0.74 2.50 -8.27
CA VAL A 329 0.96 2.48 -9.73
C VAL A 329 2.41 2.81 -10.09
N CYS A 330 3.09 3.61 -9.26
CA CYS A 330 4.45 4.11 -9.53
C CYS A 330 5.58 3.13 -9.20
#